data_AF-A0AAV2Q1V3-F1
#
_entry.id   AF-A0AAV2Q1V3-F1
#
_cell.length_a   1.000
_cell.length_b   1.000
_cell.length_c   1.000
_cell.angle_alpha   90.00
_cell.angle_beta   90.00
_cell.angle_gamma   90.00
#
_symmetry.space_group_name_H-M   'P 1'
#
loop_
_entity.id
_entity.type
_entity.pdbx_description
1 polymer ?
#
loop_
_entity_poly.entity_id
_entity_poly.type
_entity_poly.pdbx_seq_one_letter_code
_entity_poly.pdbx_strand_id
1 'polypeptide(L)'
;IMGLHITSRWMHPVITQEALVLNEALTTTSSQPNIVFILADDLGWNHVSWHNSRVISPHMQELVNMGVSLENSYIQPLCTPSRAALLTGMYPFHLGRQSGVIRPWHPTGVSVNFTFFPELLQGLGYSTHAIG
;
A
#
# COMPACT_ATOMS: atom_id res chain seq x y z
N ILE A 1 22.28 14.94 -46.35
CA ILE A 1 22.31 16.42 -46.44
C ILE A 1 20.94 16.85 -46.93
N MET A 2 20.31 17.78 -46.21
CA MET A 2 18.91 18.21 -46.28
C MET A 2 18.39 18.53 -47.69
N GLY A 3 17.10 18.29 -47.93
CA GLY A 3 16.33 19.15 -48.84
C GLY A 3 15.05 18.59 -49.46
N LEU A 4 13.94 19.23 -49.09
CA LEU A 4 12.65 19.40 -49.79
C LEU A 4 11.65 18.22 -49.86
N HIS A 5 10.40 18.31 -49.40
CA HIS A 5 9.26 19.24 -49.59
C HIS A 5 8.21 18.67 -50.56
N ILE A 6 7.13 18.18 -49.93
CA ILE A 6 5.72 18.00 -50.30
C ILE A 6 5.32 18.27 -51.76
N THR A 7 4.60 17.32 -52.37
CA THR A 7 3.48 17.66 -53.27
C THR A 7 2.23 16.88 -52.87
N SER A 8 1.13 17.62 -52.80
CA SER A 8 -0.23 17.24 -52.46
C SER A 8 -1.05 17.11 -53.74
N ARG A 9 -1.92 16.08 -53.89
CA ARG A 9 -3.18 16.25 -54.63
C ARG A 9 -4.23 15.12 -54.54
N TRP A 10 -5.24 15.39 -53.70
CA TRP A 10 -6.72 15.26 -53.84
C TRP A 10 -7.49 13.92 -54.04
N MET A 11 -8.36 13.68 -53.04
CA MET A 11 -9.81 13.34 -53.06
C MET A 11 -10.30 11.94 -53.45
N HIS A 12 -10.94 11.24 -52.49
CA HIS A 12 -12.40 11.30 -52.27
C HIS A 12 -12.80 10.87 -50.83
N PRO A 13 -13.96 11.33 -50.32
CA PRO A 13 -14.35 11.24 -48.93
C PRO A 13 -15.15 9.97 -48.63
N VAL A 14 -14.87 9.32 -47.51
CA VAL A 14 -15.85 8.46 -46.83
C VAL A 14 -15.92 8.95 -45.39
N ILE A 15 -16.81 9.91 -45.19
CA ILE A 15 -17.38 10.19 -43.87
C ILE A 15 -18.34 9.02 -43.63
N THR A 16 -17.92 8.03 -42.83
CA THR A 16 -18.87 7.23 -42.07
C THR A 16 -18.87 7.76 -40.65
N GLN A 17 -20.03 8.30 -40.34
CA GLN A 17 -20.41 8.95 -39.10
C GLN A 17 -20.71 7.87 -38.06
N GLU A 18 -19.71 7.53 -37.25
CA GLU A 18 -19.94 6.95 -35.92
C GLU A 18 -19.13 7.76 -34.91
N ALA A 19 -19.60 8.99 -34.69
CA ALA A 19 -19.44 9.65 -33.43
C ALA A 19 -20.29 8.90 -32.39
N LEU A 20 -19.79 7.78 -31.89
CA LEU A 20 -20.29 7.21 -30.65
C LEU A 20 -19.46 7.77 -29.51
N VAL A 21 -20.04 8.81 -28.92
CA VAL A 21 -19.73 9.32 -27.59
C VAL A 21 -19.62 8.14 -26.64
N LEU A 22 -18.40 7.76 -26.27
CA LEU A 22 -18.12 7.07 -25.01
C LEU A 22 -17.32 8.02 -24.11
N ASN A 23 -17.90 9.21 -23.90
CA ASN A 23 -17.73 9.97 -22.65
C ASN A 23 -18.71 9.41 -21.59
N GLU A 24 -18.79 8.07 -21.46
CA GLU A 24 -19.43 7.46 -20.31
C GLU A 24 -18.41 7.45 -19.17
N ALA A 25 -18.38 8.58 -18.48
CA ALA A 25 -18.26 8.68 -17.04
C ALA A 25 -17.63 7.46 -16.34
N LEU A 26 -16.31 7.34 -16.40
CA LEU A 26 -15.56 6.83 -15.25
C LEU A 26 -15.47 7.91 -14.17
N THR A 27 -16.62 8.52 -13.84
CA THR A 27 -16.84 9.04 -12.50
C THR A 27 -17.35 7.88 -11.67
N THR A 28 -16.50 6.86 -11.50
CA THR A 28 -16.45 6.29 -10.15
C THR A 28 -15.94 7.46 -9.32
N THR A 29 -16.85 8.16 -8.67
CA THR A 29 -16.52 8.75 -7.38
C THR A 29 -16.03 7.56 -6.58
N SER A 30 -14.72 7.28 -6.69
CA SER A 30 -14.04 6.26 -5.91
C SER A 30 -14.24 6.72 -4.48
N SER A 31 -15.32 6.23 -3.87
CA SER A 31 -15.62 6.49 -2.47
C SER A 31 -14.35 6.16 -1.74
N GLN A 32 -13.83 7.14 -1.01
CA GLN A 32 -12.61 7.00 -0.23
C GLN A 32 -12.67 5.68 0.55
N PRO A 33 -11.83 4.68 0.23
CA PRO A 33 -12.00 3.33 0.76
C PRO A 33 -11.57 3.27 2.22
N ASN A 34 -12.29 2.53 3.06
CA ASN A 34 -11.81 2.28 4.42
C ASN A 34 -10.53 1.43 4.38
N ILE A 35 -9.47 1.92 5.01
CA ILE A 35 -8.18 1.23 5.07
C ILE A 35 -8.06 0.58 6.44
N VAL A 36 -7.97 -0.76 6.48
CA VAL A 36 -7.82 -1.52 7.71
C VAL A 36 -6.49 -2.27 7.69
N PHE A 37 -5.59 -1.92 8.61
CA PHE A 37 -4.33 -2.64 8.82
C PHE A 37 -4.46 -3.58 10.03
N ILE A 38 -4.31 -4.89 9.79
CA ILE A 38 -4.24 -5.91 10.84
C ILE A 38 -2.78 -6.33 10.98
N LEU A 39 -2.16 -5.98 12.11
CA LEU A 39 -0.76 -6.30 12.40
C LEU A 39 -0.68 -7.31 13.56
N ALA A 40 -0.34 -8.56 13.25
CA ALA A 40 -0.11 -9.59 14.26
C ALA A 40 1.25 -9.42 14.96
N ASP A 41 1.33 -9.81 16.23
CA ASP A 41 2.59 -9.83 17.01
C ASP A 41 3.14 -11.26 17.05
N ASP A 42 4.44 -11.42 16.76
CA ASP A 42 5.17 -12.70 16.76
C ASP A 42 4.54 -13.84 15.91
N LEU A 43 3.82 -13.49 14.84
CA LEU A 43 3.27 -14.46 13.88
C LEU A 43 4.37 -14.97 12.93
N GLY A 44 4.87 -16.17 13.19
CA GLY A 44 5.88 -16.82 12.36
C GLY A 44 5.35 -17.39 11.04
N TRP A 45 6.26 -17.60 10.08
CA TRP A 45 5.95 -18.14 8.74
C TRP A 45 5.12 -19.42 8.77
N ASN A 46 5.42 -20.33 9.70
CA ASN A 46 4.77 -21.65 9.80
C ASN A 46 3.52 -21.65 10.71
N HIS A 47 3.03 -20.47 11.13
CA HIS A 47 1.88 -20.29 12.03
C HIS A 47 0.58 -19.94 11.32
N VAL A 48 0.45 -20.29 10.03
CA VAL A 48 -0.74 -20.02 9.21
C VAL A 48 -1.10 -21.24 8.36
N SER A 49 -2.38 -21.45 8.11
CA SER A 49 -2.91 -22.67 7.47
C SER A 49 -2.41 -22.89 6.04
N TRP A 50 -2.09 -21.83 5.29
CA TRP A 50 -1.56 -21.94 3.92
C TRP A 50 -0.07 -22.31 3.87
N HIS A 51 0.65 -22.25 5.00
CA HIS A 51 2.04 -22.75 5.11
C HIS A 51 2.15 -24.02 5.94
N ASN A 52 1.17 -24.30 6.81
CA ASN A 52 1.17 -25.44 7.70
C ASN A 52 -0.23 -26.02 7.86
N SER A 53 -0.46 -27.21 7.32
CA SER A 53 -1.76 -27.90 7.39
C SER A 53 -2.19 -28.28 8.81
N ARG A 54 -1.30 -28.21 9.81
CA ARG A 54 -1.63 -28.43 11.23
C ARG A 54 -2.17 -27.19 11.93
N VAL A 55 -2.03 -26.02 11.32
CA VAL A 55 -2.55 -24.75 11.85
C VAL A 55 -3.97 -24.52 11.34
N ILE A 56 -4.87 -24.13 12.24
CA ILE A 56 -6.26 -23.82 11.92
C ILE A 56 -6.45 -22.31 11.98
N SER A 57 -6.58 -21.67 10.81
CA SER A 57 -6.81 -20.22 10.68
C SER A 57 -7.84 -19.90 9.58
N PRO A 58 -9.11 -20.33 9.72
CA PRO A 58 -10.09 -20.33 8.63
C PRO A 58 -10.38 -18.94 8.07
N HIS A 59 -10.51 -17.92 8.93
CA HIS A 59 -10.79 -16.55 8.48
C HIS A 59 -9.59 -15.91 7.75
N MET A 60 -8.37 -16.17 8.20
CA MET A 60 -7.19 -15.68 7.48
C MET A 60 -7.01 -16.42 6.14
N GLN A 61 -7.32 -17.72 6.10
CA GLN A 61 -7.30 -18.50 4.87
C GLN A 61 -8.28 -17.95 3.83
N GLU A 62 -9.48 -17.57 4.27
CA GLU A 62 -10.48 -16.94 3.39
C GLU A 62 -9.98 -15.62 2.80
N LEU A 63 -9.35 -14.76 3.62
CA LEU A 63 -8.74 -13.51 3.14
C LEU A 63 -7.65 -13.75 2.09
N VAL A 64 -6.81 -14.78 2.28
CA VAL A 64 -5.79 -15.16 1.30
C VAL A 64 -6.41 -15.68 0.00
N ASN A 65 -7.45 -16.50 0.10
CA ASN A 65 -8.14 -17.08 -1.07
C ASN A 65 -8.88 -16.01 -1.90
N MET A 66 -9.36 -14.95 -1.27
CA MET A 66 -10.08 -13.85 -1.92
C MET A 66 -9.19 -12.66 -2.32
N GLY A 67 -7.93 -12.67 -1.89
CA GLY A 67 -7.03 -11.52 -1.97
C GLY A 67 -5.70 -11.84 -2.65
N VAL A 68 -4.69 -11.06 -2.28
CA VAL A 68 -3.31 -11.23 -2.76
C VAL A 68 -2.44 -11.67 -1.60
N SER A 69 -1.77 -12.81 -1.74
CA SER A 69 -0.73 -13.25 -0.80
C SER A 69 0.62 -12.63 -1.17
N LEU A 70 1.33 -12.12 -0.17
CA LEU A 70 2.68 -11.60 -0.31
C LEU A 70 3.70 -12.62 0.21
N GLU A 71 4.08 -13.59 -0.62
CA GLU A 71 5.04 -14.65 -0.29
C GLU A 71 6.46 -14.12 0.00
N ASN A 72 6.76 -12.92 -0.50
CA ASN A 72 8.04 -12.24 -0.31
C ASN A 72 7.84 -10.90 0.40
N SER A 73 7.33 -10.94 1.63
CA SER A 73 7.15 -9.77 2.51
C SER A 73 8.14 -9.83 3.68
N TYR A 74 8.82 -8.72 3.96
CA TYR A 74 9.92 -8.67 4.93
C TYR A 74 9.70 -7.57 5.96
N ILE A 75 10.13 -7.85 7.19
CA ILE A 75 10.08 -6.95 8.34
C ILE A 75 11.44 -6.92 9.06
N GLN A 76 11.53 -6.16 10.14
CA GLN A 76 12.65 -6.21 11.07
C GLN A 76 12.44 -7.35 12.09
N PRO A 77 13.49 -7.89 12.69
CA PRO A 77 13.36 -9.05 13.58
C PRO A 77 12.80 -8.72 14.98
N LEU A 78 12.45 -7.45 15.25
CA LEU A 78 11.97 -7.00 16.56
C LEU A 78 10.78 -6.04 16.43
N CYS A 79 9.93 -5.99 17.46
CA CYS A 79 8.67 -5.24 17.45
C CYS A 79 8.86 -3.74 17.19
N THR A 80 9.76 -3.07 17.95
CA THR A 80 10.02 -1.63 17.83
C THR A 80 10.52 -1.22 16.43
N PRO A 81 11.60 -1.80 15.88
CA PRO A 81 12.06 -1.42 14.55
C PRO A 81 11.02 -1.73 13.46
N SER A 82 10.30 -2.85 13.54
CA SER A 82 9.26 -3.20 12.56
C SER A 82 8.12 -2.19 12.56
N ARG A 83 7.58 -1.87 13.74
CA ARG A 83 6.46 -0.92 13.88
C ARG A 83 6.88 0.50 13.51
N ALA A 84 8.09 0.91 13.87
CA ALA A 84 8.62 2.23 13.49
C ALA A 84 8.78 2.35 11.97
N ALA A 85 9.30 1.31 11.31
CA ALA A 85 9.44 1.29 9.85
C ALA A 85 8.07 1.27 9.15
N LEU A 86 7.13 0.45 9.62
CA LEU A 86 5.77 0.39 9.08
C LEU A 86 5.06 1.74 9.14
N LEU A 87 5.12 2.41 10.29
CA LEU A 87 4.36 3.63 10.52
C LEU A 87 4.94 4.86 9.81
N THR A 88 6.25 4.89 9.57
CA THR A 88 6.93 6.06 8.98
C THR A 88 7.39 5.84 7.54
N GLY A 89 7.43 4.59 7.06
CA GLY A 89 8.05 4.23 5.78
C GLY A 89 9.58 4.34 5.76
N MET A 90 10.22 4.60 6.91
CA MET A 90 11.65 4.83 7.01
C MET A 90 12.38 3.61 7.56
N TYR A 91 13.62 3.38 7.09
CA TYR A 91 14.46 2.36 7.72
C TYR A 91 14.73 2.72 9.20
N PRO A 92 14.73 1.73 10.13
CA PRO A 92 14.85 2.01 11.57
C PRO A 92 16.13 2.76 11.96
N PHE A 93 17.22 2.62 11.21
CA PHE A 93 18.47 3.33 11.49
C PHE A 93 18.37 4.84 11.26
N HIS A 94 17.51 5.31 10.36
CA HIS A 94 17.20 6.74 10.21
C HIS A 94 16.39 7.30 11.38
N LEU A 95 15.68 6.43 12.09
CA LEU A 95 14.85 6.77 13.24
C LEU A 95 15.60 6.64 14.57
N GLY A 96 16.84 6.14 14.55
CA GLY A 96 17.57 5.74 15.77
C GLY A 96 16.90 4.57 16.51
N ARG A 97 16.17 3.71 15.79
CA ARG A 97 15.40 2.55 16.29
C ARG A 97 15.93 1.21 15.77
N GLN A 98 17.17 1.14 15.33
CA GLN A 98 17.80 -0.06 14.77
C GLN A 98 18.15 -1.15 15.80
N SER A 99 18.16 -0.83 17.09
CA SER A 99 18.64 -1.75 18.13
C SER A 99 17.62 -1.91 19.25
N GLY A 100 17.32 -3.18 19.57
CA GLY A 100 16.47 -3.56 20.69
C GLY A 100 15.01 -3.10 20.56
N VAL A 101 14.32 -3.14 21.69
CA VAL A 101 12.93 -2.72 21.82
C VAL A 101 12.84 -1.56 22.81
N ILE A 102 11.91 -0.64 22.58
CA ILE A 102 11.56 0.37 23.57
C ILE A 102 10.96 -0.36 24.77
N ARG A 103 11.52 -0.12 25.96
CA ARG A 103 11.04 -0.66 27.23
C ARG A 103 10.20 0.40 27.93
N PRO A 104 9.29 0.01 28.85
CA PRO A 104 8.41 0.95 29.54
C PRO A 104 9.13 2.12 30.26
N TRP A 105 10.35 1.90 30.74
CA TRP A 105 11.15 2.91 31.45
C TRP A 105 12.07 3.72 30.55
N HIS A 106 12.10 3.46 29.24
CA HIS A 106 12.91 4.24 28.31
C HIS A 106 12.17 5.55 27.96
N PRO A 107 12.74 6.74 28.25
CA PRO A 107 12.12 8.02 27.90
C PRO A 107 12.38 8.35 26.43
N THR A 108 12.08 7.42 25.53
CA THR A 108 12.36 7.56 24.10
C THR A 108 11.27 6.90 23.26
N GLY A 109 11.05 7.46 22.08
CA GLY A 109 10.12 6.97 21.07
C GLY A 109 10.68 7.19 19.67
N VAL A 110 9.82 7.08 18.66
CA VAL A 110 10.12 7.64 17.34
C VAL A 110 9.95 9.16 17.43
N SER A 111 10.85 9.93 16.82
CA SER A 111 10.78 11.39 16.84
C SER A 111 9.52 11.89 16.15
N VAL A 112 8.86 12.88 16.76
CA VAL A 112 7.66 13.55 16.21
C VAL A 112 7.94 14.42 14.99
N ASN A 113 9.22 14.58 14.61
CA ASN A 113 9.61 15.27 13.38
C ASN A 113 9.47 14.38 12.12
N PHE A 114 9.23 13.08 12.29
CA PHE A 114 8.90 12.19 11.17
C PHE A 114 7.39 12.16 10.99
N THR A 115 6.95 12.17 9.74
CA THR A 115 5.54 12.02 9.40
C THR A 115 5.14 10.56 9.46
N PHE A 116 4.06 10.27 10.18
CA PHE A 116 3.49 8.93 10.25
C PHE A 116 2.41 8.78 9.16
N PHE A 117 2.28 7.60 8.53
CA PHE A 117 1.28 7.43 7.47
C PHE A 117 -0.17 7.70 7.93
N PRO A 118 -0.59 7.44 9.18
CA PRO A 118 -1.92 7.85 9.64
C PRO A 118 -2.11 9.37 9.60
N GLU A 119 -1.06 10.17 9.84
CA GLU A 119 -1.14 11.64 9.71
C GLU A 119 -1.34 12.05 8.25
N LEU A 120 -0.68 11.36 7.31
CA LEU A 120 -0.93 11.56 5.88
C LEU A 120 -2.38 11.23 5.51
N LEU A 121 -2.93 10.13 6.05
CA LEU A 121 -4.33 9.77 5.84
C LEU A 121 -5.29 10.80 6.46
N GLN A 122 -5.01 11.31 7.66
CA GLN A 122 -5.80 12.40 8.25
C GLN A 122 -5.80 13.64 7.34
N GLY A 123 -4.65 14.01 6.77
CA GLY A 123 -4.55 15.10 5.80
C GLY A 123 -5.38 14.90 4.52
N LEU A 124 -5.71 13.65 4.20
CA LEU A 124 -6.61 13.28 3.09
C LEU A 124 -8.08 13.14 3.52
N GLY A 125 -8.43 13.47 4.77
CA GLY A 125 -9.80 13.43 5.28
C GLY A 125 -10.21 12.09 5.91
N TYR A 126 -9.28 11.16 6.11
CA TYR A 126 -9.59 9.93 6.85
C TYR A 126 -9.70 10.18 8.36
N SER A 127 -10.61 9.46 9.01
CA SER A 127 -10.56 9.27 10.46
C SER A 127 -9.65 8.09 10.78
N THR A 128 -8.64 8.30 11.64
CA THR A 128 -7.65 7.26 11.96
C THR A 128 -7.77 6.86 13.43
N HIS A 129 -7.83 5.55 13.67
CA HIS A 129 -7.92 4.97 15.00
C HIS A 129 -6.88 3.84 15.13
N ALA A 130 -6.37 3.64 16.33
CA ALA A 130 -5.47 2.52 16.66
C ALA A 130 -6.02 1.76 17.86
N ILE A 131 -5.93 0.42 17.82
CA ILE A 131 -6.35 -0.51 18.87
C ILE A 131 -5.25 -1.55 19.03
N GLY A 132 -4.76 -1.73 20.25
CA GLY A 132 -3.73 -2.71 20.59
C GLY A 132 -2.83 -2.27 21.73
#